data_AF-A0A0G4N5X5-F1
#
_entry.id   AF-A0A0G4N5X5-F1
#
_cell.length_a   1.000
_cell.length_b   1.000
_cell.length_c   1.000
_cell.angle_alpha   90.00
_cell.angle_beta   90.00
_cell.angle_gamma   90.00
#
_symmetry.space_group_name_H-M   'P 1'
#
loop_
_entity.id
_entity.type
_entity.pdbx_description
1 polymer ?
#
loop_
_entity_poly.entity_id
_entity_poly.type
_entity_poly.pdbx_seq_one_letter_code
_entity_poly.pdbx_strand_id
1 'polypeptide(L)'
;MAEAYHGYNDMVGRFKFWDPKQLTYQFMAEIRRLWQLEVSSGQPRITTLQASMVICAAYSTTGLDKLSSDYFTQGIGMAKKMGLLGPLSYLKKPLRRKVYNMTAWALYGYQGLLAFHMWRALQLTEEPEEPLPNLESATEQFGEM
;
A
#
# COMPACT_ATOMS: atom_id res chain seq x y z
N MET A 1 -1.37 -19.37 21.62
CA MET A 1 -2.07 -19.91 20.45
C MET A 1 -2.52 -18.73 19.62
N ALA A 2 -1.89 -18.51 18.47
CA ALA A 2 -2.26 -17.43 17.57
C ALA A 2 -3.31 -17.97 16.60
N GLU A 3 -4.56 -17.56 16.79
CA GLU A 3 -5.63 -17.79 15.82
C GLU A 3 -5.36 -16.92 14.59
N ALA A 4 -4.64 -17.50 13.63
CA ALA A 4 -4.40 -16.91 12.34
C ALA A 4 -5.68 -16.97 11.51
N TYR A 5 -6.22 -15.80 11.18
CA TYR A 5 -7.13 -15.51 10.06
C TYR A 5 -7.72 -16.73 9.34
N HIS A 6 -9.01 -17.01 9.56
CA HIS A 6 -9.80 -17.95 8.78
C HIS A 6 -9.90 -17.51 7.31
N GLY A 7 -8.83 -17.74 6.53
CA GLY A 7 -8.88 -17.66 5.08
C GLY A 7 -9.78 -18.77 4.54
N TYR A 8 -10.71 -18.39 3.66
CA TYR A 8 -11.59 -19.31 2.91
C TYR A 8 -10.85 -20.58 2.44
N ASN A 9 -11.18 -21.73 3.03
CA ASN A 9 -10.46 -23.00 2.86
C ASN A 9 -10.65 -23.65 1.49
N ASP A 10 -11.62 -23.21 0.69
CA ASP A 10 -11.92 -23.77 -0.64
C ASP A 10 -10.96 -23.30 -1.76
N MET A 11 -9.96 -22.47 -1.44
CA MET A 11 -8.90 -22.14 -2.38
C MET A 11 -7.90 -23.30 -2.53
N VAL A 12 -8.31 -24.33 -3.28
CA VAL A 12 -7.47 -25.47 -3.66
C VAL A 12 -6.19 -24.96 -4.31
N GLY A 13 -5.03 -25.34 -3.75
CA GLY A 13 -3.73 -25.02 -4.33
C GLY A 13 -3.14 -23.67 -3.93
N ARG A 14 -3.68 -22.96 -2.93
CA ARG A 14 -3.15 -21.68 -2.42
C ARG A 14 -1.64 -21.70 -2.11
N PHE A 15 -1.12 -22.85 -1.69
CA PHE A 15 0.31 -23.03 -1.44
C PHE A 15 1.17 -22.98 -2.70
N LYS A 16 0.63 -23.28 -3.90
CA LYS A 16 1.38 -23.22 -5.16
C LYS A 16 1.31 -21.82 -5.79
N PHE A 17 1.58 -20.79 -4.98
CA PHE A 17 1.57 -19.39 -5.44
C PHE A 17 2.56 -19.14 -6.60
N TRP A 18 3.51 -20.03 -6.82
CA TRP A 18 4.48 -20.02 -7.92
C TRP A 18 3.99 -20.66 -9.23
N ASP A 19 2.84 -21.36 -9.22
CA ASP A 19 2.34 -22.08 -10.39
C ASP A 19 1.75 -21.10 -11.42
N PRO A 20 2.36 -20.96 -12.61
CA PRO A 20 1.93 -20.00 -13.62
C PRO A 20 0.57 -20.32 -14.23
N LYS A 21 0.03 -21.53 -14.02
CA LYS A 21 -1.30 -21.91 -14.46
C LYS A 21 -2.40 -21.52 -13.46
N GLN A 22 -2.04 -21.10 -12.26
CA GLN A 22 -3.02 -20.60 -11.31
C GLN A 22 -3.50 -19.20 -11.65
N LEU A 23 -4.81 -19.00 -11.48
CA LEU A 23 -5.46 -17.71 -11.71
C LEU A 23 -4.82 -16.61 -10.85
N THR A 24 -4.49 -16.88 -9.59
CA THR A 24 -3.85 -15.90 -8.70
C THR A 24 -2.48 -15.47 -9.22
N TYR A 25 -1.67 -16.40 -9.74
CA TYR A 25 -0.37 -16.06 -10.32
C TYR A 25 -0.55 -15.18 -11.57
N GLN A 26 -1.43 -15.57 -12.48
CA GLN A 26 -1.69 -14.83 -13.72
C GLN A 26 -2.25 -13.43 -13.44
N PHE A 27 -3.20 -13.34 -12.52
CA PHE A 27 -3.78 -12.07 -12.08
C PHE A 27 -2.72 -11.15 -11.47
N MET A 28 -1.89 -11.68 -10.56
CA MET A 28 -0.80 -10.90 -9.96
C MET A 28 0.25 -10.51 -10.99
N ALA A 29 0.57 -11.38 -11.96
CA ALA A 29 1.47 -11.06 -13.05
C ALA A 29 0.95 -9.90 -13.91
N GLU A 30 -0.35 -9.89 -14.21
CA GLU A 30 -0.97 -8.81 -14.98
C GLU A 30 -1.05 -7.51 -14.20
N ILE A 31 -1.37 -7.55 -12.89
CA ILE A 31 -1.31 -6.36 -12.03
C ILE A 31 0.09 -5.75 -12.05
N ARG A 32 1.15 -6.57 -11.92
CA ARG A 32 2.54 -6.07 -11.98
C ARG A 32 2.82 -5.39 -13.32
N ARG A 33 2.42 -6.01 -14.43
CA ARG A 33 2.63 -5.49 -15.78
C ARG A 33 1.94 -4.13 -15.97
N LEU A 34 0.67 -4.02 -15.55
CA LEU A 34 -0.10 -2.77 -15.62
C LEU A 34 0.50 -1.68 -14.72
N TRP A 35 0.90 -2.03 -13.50
CA TRP A 35 1.51 -1.08 -12.59
C TRP A 35 2.84 -0.54 -13.14
N GLN A 36 3.68 -1.40 -13.72
CA GLN A 36 4.93 -0.99 -14.36
C GLN A 36 4.68 -0.06 -15.55
N LEU A 37 3.64 -0.33 -16.35
CA LEU A 37 3.23 0.54 -17.46
C LEU A 37 2.78 1.93 -16.96
N GLU A 38 2.05 2.01 -15.85
CA GLU A 38 1.66 3.29 -15.27
C GLU A 38 2.87 4.05 -14.72
N VAL A 39 3.81 3.36 -14.05
CA VAL A 39 5.04 3.97 -13.53
C VAL A 39 5.95 4.48 -14.65
N SER A 40 6.02 3.79 -15.79
CA SER A 40 6.84 4.19 -16.93
C SER A 40 6.36 5.47 -17.62
N SER A 41 5.11 5.89 -17.39
CA SER A 41 4.61 7.21 -17.82
C SER A 41 5.37 8.38 -17.19
N GLY A 42 6.11 8.14 -16.10
CA GLY A 42 6.93 9.14 -15.41
C GLY A 42 6.15 10.11 -14.53
N GLN A 43 4.82 10.07 -14.54
CA GLN A 43 3.98 10.94 -13.71
C GLN A 43 3.54 10.21 -12.43
N PRO A 44 4.00 10.63 -11.24
CA PRO A 44 3.56 10.02 -10.00
C PRO A 44 2.10 10.37 -9.72
N ARG A 45 1.27 9.34 -9.48
CA ARG A 45 -0.15 9.50 -9.15
C ARG A 45 -0.46 8.81 -7.83
N ILE A 46 -1.41 9.38 -7.09
CA ILE A 46 -1.81 8.85 -5.77
C ILE A 46 -2.34 7.42 -5.88
N THR A 47 -3.05 7.10 -6.95
CA THR A 47 -3.59 5.76 -7.22
C THR A 47 -2.50 4.74 -7.53
N THR A 48 -1.44 5.14 -8.24
CA THR A 48 -0.28 4.28 -8.52
C THR A 48 0.51 3.96 -7.25
N LEU A 49 0.63 4.94 -6.35
CA LEU A 49 1.17 4.73 -5.01
C LEU A 49 0.27 3.78 -4.19
N GLN A 50 -1.04 4.04 -4.12
CA GLN A 50 -1.98 3.16 -3.39
C GLN A 50 -1.93 1.73 -3.94
N ALA A 51 -1.87 1.55 -5.26
CA ALA A 51 -1.71 0.26 -5.91
C ALA A 51 -0.41 -0.44 -5.48
N SER A 52 0.70 0.29 -5.31
CA SER A 52 1.96 -0.29 -4.83
C SER A 52 1.83 -0.85 -3.40
N MET A 53 1.05 -0.20 -2.54
CA MET A 53 0.76 -0.68 -1.18
C MET A 53 -0.11 -1.94 -1.21
N VAL A 54 -1.13 -1.98 -2.07
CA VAL A 54 -2.00 -3.16 -2.23
C VAL A 54 -1.21 -4.35 -2.77
N ILE A 55 -0.33 -4.12 -3.76
CA ILE A 55 0.55 -5.16 -4.32
C ILE A 55 1.51 -5.69 -3.25
N CYS A 56 2.09 -4.79 -2.44
CA CYS A 56 2.93 -5.17 -1.30
C CYS A 56 2.14 -6.07 -0.32
N ALA A 57 0.96 -5.65 0.12
CA ALA A 57 0.11 -6.44 1.01
C ALA A 57 -0.22 -7.83 0.43
N ALA A 58 -0.54 -7.92 -0.86
CA ALA A 58 -0.78 -9.19 -1.54
C ALA A 58 0.44 -10.11 -1.50
N TYR A 59 1.65 -9.61 -1.82
CA TYR A 59 2.85 -10.44 -1.80
C TYR A 59 3.31 -10.83 -0.40
N SER A 60 3.09 -9.99 0.61
CA SER A 60 3.43 -10.30 2.00
C SER A 60 2.70 -11.56 2.52
N THR A 61 1.58 -11.96 1.90
CA THR A 61 0.88 -13.21 2.24
C THR A 61 1.41 -14.46 1.54
N THR A 62 2.31 -14.30 0.56
CA THR A 62 2.84 -15.38 -0.29
C THR A 62 4.28 -15.79 0.05
N GLY A 63 4.90 -15.18 1.06
CA GLY A 63 6.32 -15.39 1.41
C GLY A 63 7.31 -14.79 0.40
N LEU A 64 6.83 -14.00 -0.58
CA LEU A 64 7.66 -13.28 -1.56
C LEU A 64 8.07 -11.90 -1.03
N ASP A 65 8.69 -11.90 0.16
CA ASP A 65 8.93 -10.68 0.95
C ASP A 65 9.81 -9.66 0.22
N LYS A 66 10.82 -10.14 -0.52
CA LYS A 66 11.70 -9.27 -1.31
C LYS A 66 10.91 -8.50 -2.37
N LEU A 67 10.05 -9.19 -3.12
CA LEU A 67 9.24 -8.58 -4.18
C LEU A 67 8.23 -7.59 -3.57
N SER A 68 7.59 -7.98 -2.46
CA SER A 68 6.69 -7.11 -1.70
C SER A 68 7.37 -5.79 -1.31
N SER A 69 8.59 -5.89 -0.79
CA SER A 69 9.35 -4.75 -0.28
C SER A 69 9.82 -3.78 -1.37
N ASP A 70 10.10 -4.28 -2.57
CA ASP A 70 10.49 -3.45 -3.71
C ASP A 70 9.34 -2.57 -4.19
N TYR A 71 8.10 -3.09 -4.20
CA TYR A 71 6.91 -2.29 -4.52
C TYR A 71 6.65 -1.22 -3.48
N PHE A 72 6.80 -1.54 -2.20
CA PHE A 72 6.65 -0.57 -1.12
C PHE A 72 7.69 0.56 -1.19
N THR A 73 8.95 0.20 -1.46
CA THR A 73 10.05 1.17 -1.62
C THR A 73 9.80 2.11 -2.81
N GLN A 74 9.28 1.59 -3.92
CA GLN A 74 8.88 2.42 -5.06
C GLN A 74 7.68 3.33 -4.72
N GLY A 75 6.71 2.83 -3.93
CA GLY A 75 5.62 3.62 -3.36
C GLY A 75 6.11 4.82 -2.54
N ILE A 76 7.08 4.61 -1.65
CA ILE A 76 7.74 5.66 -0.88
C ILE A 76 8.44 6.67 -1.81
N GLY A 77 9.14 6.19 -2.84
CA GLY A 77 9.76 7.06 -3.83
C GLY A 77 8.74 7.98 -4.52
N MET A 78 7.55 7.46 -4.85
CA MET A 78 6.45 8.26 -5.40
C MET A 78 5.90 9.26 -4.38
N ALA A 79 5.71 8.85 -3.12
CA ALA A 79 5.28 9.73 -2.03
C ALA A 79 6.20 10.94 -1.89
N LYS A 80 7.52 10.70 -1.87
CA LYS A 80 8.55 11.74 -1.78
C LYS A 80 8.49 12.69 -2.98
N LYS A 81 8.41 12.16 -4.21
CA LYS A 81 8.28 12.98 -5.44
C LYS A 81 7.02 13.85 -5.45
N MET A 82 5.94 13.39 -4.84
CA MET A 82 4.68 14.13 -4.75
C MET A 82 4.63 15.12 -3.57
N GLY A 83 5.66 15.15 -2.71
CA GLY A 83 5.63 15.93 -1.47
C GLY A 83 4.51 15.48 -0.52
N LEU A 84 4.17 14.18 -0.53
CA LEU A 84 2.99 13.65 0.14
C LEU A 84 3.05 13.77 1.67
N LEU A 85 4.25 13.78 2.26
CA LEU A 85 4.47 13.88 3.70
C LEU A 85 4.54 15.33 4.20
N GLY A 86 4.71 16.30 3.29
CA GLY A 86 4.78 17.72 3.64
C GLY A 86 3.40 18.41 3.62
N PRO A 87 3.36 19.76 3.58
CA PRO A 87 2.11 20.50 3.55
C PRO A 87 1.29 20.18 2.30
N LEU A 88 0.01 19.88 2.47
CA LEU A 88 -0.91 19.59 1.36
C LEU A 88 -1.73 20.82 0.93
N SER A 89 -1.27 22.02 1.27
CA SER A 89 -1.93 23.31 0.96
C SER A 89 -2.09 23.56 -0.53
N TYR A 90 -1.25 22.97 -1.39
CA TYR A 90 -1.37 23.03 -2.84
C TYR A 90 -2.64 22.31 -3.38
N LEU A 91 -3.23 21.39 -2.59
CA LEU A 91 -4.45 20.67 -2.95
C LEU A 91 -5.69 21.46 -2.51
N LYS A 92 -6.18 22.31 -3.42
CA LYS A 92 -7.36 23.16 -3.17
C LYS A 92 -8.67 22.39 -2.95
N LYS A 93 -8.80 21.17 -3.48
CA LYS A 93 -10.02 20.35 -3.33
C LYS A 93 -9.97 19.58 -2.01
N PRO A 94 -10.93 19.78 -1.08
CA PRO A 94 -10.89 19.19 0.25
C PRO A 94 -10.89 17.66 0.22
N LEU A 95 -11.73 17.05 -0.63
CA LEU A 95 -11.77 15.59 -0.81
C LEU A 95 -10.42 15.03 -1.29
N ARG A 96 -9.75 15.73 -2.22
CA ARG A 96 -8.45 15.30 -2.75
C ARG A 96 -7.35 15.43 -1.69
N ARG A 97 -7.33 16.53 -0.93
CA ARG A 97 -6.42 16.71 0.21
C ARG A 97 -6.60 15.62 1.24
N LYS A 98 -7.84 15.26 1.56
CA LYS A 98 -8.17 14.16 2.46
C LYS A 98 -7.64 12.81 1.98
N VAL A 99 -7.83 12.46 0.70
CA VAL A 99 -7.28 11.22 0.12
C VAL A 99 -5.76 11.18 0.24
N TYR A 100 -5.08 12.29 -0.03
CA TYR A 100 -3.63 12.37 0.07
C TYR A 100 -3.17 12.23 1.52
N ASN A 101 -3.80 12.94 2.45
CA ASN A 101 -3.49 12.86 3.87
C ASN A 101 -3.68 11.43 4.41
N MET A 102 -4.83 10.80 4.11
CA MET A 102 -5.11 9.41 4.49
C MET A 102 -4.08 8.44 3.92
N THR A 103 -3.68 8.65 2.67
CA THR A 103 -2.66 7.81 2.02
C THR A 103 -1.28 8.02 2.65
N ALA A 104 -0.94 9.25 3.05
CA ALA A 104 0.32 9.56 3.74
C ALA A 104 0.41 8.81 5.08
N TRP A 105 -0.65 8.89 5.88
CA TRP A 105 -0.73 8.17 7.16
C TRP A 105 -0.77 6.65 6.99
N ALA A 106 -1.52 6.13 6.01
CA ALA A 106 -1.52 4.71 5.71
C ALA A 106 -0.13 4.22 5.31
N LEU A 107 0.60 4.97 4.49
CA LEU A 107 1.96 4.63 4.07
C LEU A 107 2.93 4.66 5.26
N TYR A 108 2.87 5.72 6.07
CA TYR A 108 3.71 5.88 7.27
C TYR A 108 3.45 4.79 8.30
N GLY A 109 2.19 4.43 8.57
CA GLY A 109 1.84 3.35 9.49
C GLY A 109 2.18 1.96 8.96
N TYR A 110 1.89 1.69 7.68
CA TYR A 110 2.17 0.39 7.06
C TYR A 110 3.66 0.05 7.04
N GLN A 111 4.53 1.07 6.96
CA GLN A 111 5.97 0.85 7.06
C GLN A 111 6.37 0.20 8.39
N GLY A 112 5.70 0.54 9.51
CA GLY A 112 6.02 0.02 10.83
C GLY A 112 5.67 -1.47 10.92
N LEU A 113 4.53 -1.85 10.32
CA LEU A 113 4.13 -3.25 10.19
C LEU A 113 5.18 -4.04 9.38
N LEU A 114 5.62 -3.52 8.25
CA LEU A 114 6.64 -4.16 7.41
C LEU A 114 8.00 -4.22 8.12
N ALA A 115 8.41 -3.16 8.81
CA ALA A 115 9.65 -3.11 9.57
C ALA A 115 9.70 -4.20 10.65
N PHE A 116 8.59 -4.36 11.39
CA PHE A 116 8.45 -5.39 12.41
C PHE A 116 8.45 -6.81 11.82
N HIS A 117 7.66 -7.07 10.78
CA HIS A 117 7.51 -8.42 10.22
C HIS A 117 8.69 -8.86 9.35
N MET A 118 9.26 -7.95 8.56
CA MET A 118 10.32 -8.23 7.59
C MET A 118 11.72 -7.82 8.08
N TRP A 119 11.85 -7.41 9.35
CA TRP A 119 13.11 -6.99 9.97
C TRP A 119 13.84 -5.91 9.15
N ARG A 120 13.09 -4.91 8.68
CA ARG A 120 13.60 -3.84 7.83
C ARG A 120 13.69 -2.52 8.59
N ALA A 121 14.68 -1.71 8.24
CA ALA A 121 14.78 -0.33 8.71
C ALA A 121 13.63 0.52 8.13
N LEU A 122 13.14 1.46 8.95
CA LEU A 122 12.16 2.46 8.53
C LEU A 122 12.75 3.34 7.42
N GLN A 123 11.94 3.65 6.40
CA GLN A 123 12.37 4.47 5.27
C GLN A 123 11.80 5.89 5.30
N LEU A 124 10.73 6.09 6.07
CA LEU A 124 10.14 7.38 6.40
C LEU A 124 10.39 7.62 7.88
N THR A 125 11.29 8.55 8.18
CA THR A 125 11.64 8.95 9.54
C THR A 125 10.76 10.06 10.08
N GLU A 126 10.08 10.78 9.18
CA GLU A 126 9.20 11.89 9.51
C GLU A 126 7.75 11.48 9.27
N GLU A 127 6.89 11.84 10.22
CA GLU A 127 5.45 11.66 10.08
C GLU A 127 4.86 12.67 9.07
N PRO A 128 3.68 12.40 8.50
CA PRO A 128 2.99 13.37 7.67
C PRO A 128 2.70 14.67 8.46
N GLU A 129 3.02 15.83 7.89
CA GLU A 129 2.79 17.14 8.53
C GLU A 129 1.30 17.46 8.72
N GLU A 130 0.45 16.97 7.82
CA GLU A 130 -1.00 17.12 7.96
C GLU A 130 -1.52 16.16 9.03
N PRO A 131 -2.26 16.63 10.05
CA PRO A 131 -2.70 15.78 11.14
C PRO A 131 -3.68 14.70 10.65
N LEU A 132 -3.65 13.54 11.30
CA LEU A 132 -4.62 12.49 11.06
C LEU A 132 -6.04 13.03 11.34
N PRO A 133 -7.04 12.79 10.47
CA PRO A 133 -8.41 13.24 10.72
C PRO A 133 -8.94 12.68 12.06
N ASN A 134 -9.55 13.53 12.89
CA ASN A 134 -10.10 13.11 14.17
C ASN A 134 -11.22 12.07 13.96
N LEU A 135 -11.07 10.89 14.56
CA LEU A 135 -11.97 9.75 14.44
C LEU A 135 -13.42 10.09 14.81
N GLU A 136 -13.63 10.96 15.81
CA GLU A 136 -14.96 11.39 16.27
C GLU A 136 -15.71 12.25 15.23
N SER A 137 -14.96 12.99 14.40
CA SER A 137 -15.50 13.74 13.26
C SER A 137 -15.58 12.91 11.97
N ALA A 138 -15.17 11.64 12.06
CA ALA A 138 -14.83 10.82 10.92
C ALA A 138 -15.76 9.60 10.72
N THR A 139 -16.86 9.50 11.45
CA THR A 139 -17.90 8.49 11.21
C THR A 139 -18.46 8.58 9.78
N GLU A 140 -18.59 9.78 9.21
CA GLU A 140 -18.88 9.97 7.77
C GLU A 140 -17.70 9.66 6.84
N GLN A 141 -16.50 9.58 7.37
CA GLN A 141 -15.24 9.58 6.62
C GLN A 141 -14.64 8.18 6.44
N PHE A 142 -14.95 7.24 7.33
CA PHE A 142 -14.45 5.86 7.34
C PHE A 142 -15.52 4.81 6.95
N GLY A 143 -16.78 5.21 6.81
CA GLY A 143 -17.91 4.29 6.67
C GLY A 143 -18.38 3.76 8.03
N GLU A 144 -19.54 3.09 8.06
CA GLU A 144 -19.99 2.41 9.29
C GLU A 144 -18.97 1.34 9.68
N MET A 145 -18.42 1.46 10.89
CA MET A 145 -17.59 0.44 11.55
C MET A 145 -18.47 -0.56 12.27
#